data_AF-A0A3D4RQL5-F1
#
_entry.id   AF-A0A3D4RQL5-F1
#
_cell.length_a   1.000
_cell.length_b   1.000
_cell.length_c   1.000
_cell.angle_alpha   90.00
_cell.angle_beta   90.00
_cell.angle_gamma   90.00
#
_symmetry.space_group_name_H-M   'P 1'
#
loop_
_entity.id
_entity.type
_entity.pdbx_description
1 polymer ?
#
loop_
_entity_poly.entity_id
_entity_poly.type
_entity_poly.pdbx_seq_one_letter_code
_entity_poly.pdbx_strand_id
1 'polypeptide(L)'
;MARGLFDELSTAASVVPADPAQLVPLRARTILLSMLSLAAAMGILAVIVAATPPAREPELARLLHMIIGIKALIFMIAAALVFRRLGRPVQLPLLLKYGAGLGLSASALVWLWSLTDLLLGSILFYAGLLVTYLTASRDPWLLQGLLGERFAQQAAGIAAAGTGRHRDA
;
A
#
# COMPACT_ATOMS: atom_id res chain seq x y z
N MET A 1 31.71 31.20 25.16
CA MET A 1 30.38 31.73 24.78
C MET A 1 29.74 30.94 23.63
N ALA A 2 29.68 29.60 23.70
CA ALA A 2 29.17 28.75 22.61
C ALA A 2 27.95 27.89 23.00
N ARG A 3 27.46 28.01 24.24
CA ARG A 3 26.33 27.21 24.75
C ARG A 3 24.95 27.77 24.37
N GLY A 4 24.83 29.06 24.08
CA GLY A 4 23.53 29.68 23.74
C GLY A 4 23.00 29.32 22.34
N LEU A 5 23.88 29.08 21.37
CA LEU A 5 23.50 28.75 19.99
C LEU A 5 22.86 27.36 19.87
N PHE A 6 23.22 26.41 20.73
CA PHE A 6 22.61 25.08 20.75
C PHE A 6 21.21 25.08 21.38
N ASP A 7 20.95 25.92 22.38
CA ASP A 7 19.62 26.07 22.99
C ASP A 7 18.62 26.74 22.02
N GLU A 8 19.08 27.71 21.22
CA GLU A 8 18.23 28.31 20.18
C GLU A 8 17.94 27.34 19.02
N LEU A 9 18.89 26.49 18.62
CA LEU A 9 18.65 25.44 17.62
C LEU A 9 17.77 24.32 18.16
N SER A 10 17.87 23.99 19.45
CA SER A 10 17.00 22.98 20.09
C SER A 10 15.58 23.48 20.29
N THR A 11 15.38 24.79 20.44
CA THR A 11 14.06 25.43 20.53
C THR A 11 13.45 25.72 19.14
N ALA A 12 14.30 25.95 18.13
CA ALA A 12 13.89 26.11 16.73
C ALA A 12 13.63 24.78 16.00
N ALA A 13 13.91 23.63 16.63
CA ALA A 13 13.26 22.36 16.33
C ALA A 13 11.79 22.42 16.74
N SER A 14 11.10 23.40 16.15
CA SER A 14 9.67 23.55 16.03
C SER A 14 9.01 22.20 16.21
N VAL A 15 8.36 22.06 17.36
CA VAL A 15 7.21 21.21 17.52
C VAL A 15 6.21 21.68 16.46
N VAL A 16 6.36 21.18 15.23
CA VAL A 16 5.31 21.23 14.24
C VAL A 16 4.14 20.58 14.97
N PRO A 17 3.07 21.33 15.29
CA PRO A 17 1.96 20.74 16.01
C PRO A 17 1.51 19.53 15.20
N ALA A 18 1.68 18.35 15.78
CA ALA A 18 1.22 17.12 15.18
C ALA A 18 -0.29 17.31 15.00
N ASP A 19 -0.69 17.55 13.76
CA ASP A 19 -2.11 17.67 13.43
C ASP A 19 -2.80 16.42 13.99
N PRO A 20 -3.71 16.54 14.95
CA PRO A 20 -4.32 15.39 15.63
C PRO A 20 -5.07 14.47 14.65
N ALA A 21 -5.32 14.94 13.41
CA ALA A 21 -5.88 14.15 12.33
C ALA A 21 -4.89 13.20 11.62
N GLN A 22 -3.58 13.31 11.91
CA GLN A 22 -2.55 12.47 11.30
C GLN A 22 -2.29 11.22 12.13
N LEU A 23 -2.38 10.07 11.48
CA LEU A 23 -2.12 8.78 12.11
C LEU A 23 -0.63 8.46 12.08
N VAL A 24 -0.14 7.93 13.20
CA VAL A 24 1.20 7.34 13.30
C VAL A 24 1.32 6.18 12.28
N PRO A 25 2.44 6.07 11.54
CA PRO A 25 2.64 5.07 10.49
C PRO A 25 2.26 3.63 10.89
N LEU A 26 2.66 3.19 12.09
CA LEU A 26 2.37 1.84 12.59
C LEU A 26 0.86 1.61 12.74
N ARG A 27 0.14 2.57 13.31
CA ARG A 27 -1.33 2.50 13.48
C ARG A 27 -2.05 2.51 12.14
N ALA A 28 -1.58 3.31 11.18
CA ALA A 28 -2.17 3.35 9.84
C ALA A 28 -1.99 2.00 9.12
N ARG A 29 -0.82 1.36 9.25
CA ARG A 29 -0.57 0.02 8.69
C ARG A 29 -1.45 -1.06 9.31
N THR A 30 -1.60 -1.08 10.63
CA THR A 30 -2.45 -2.08 11.30
C THR A 30 -3.92 -1.91 10.92
N ILE A 31 -4.41 -0.66 10.81
CA ILE A 31 -5.76 -0.37 10.32
C ILE A 31 -5.93 -0.84 8.87
N LEU A 32 -4.96 -0.56 7.97
CA LEU A 32 -5.07 -1.02 6.59
C LEU A 32 -5.12 -2.56 6.52
N LEU A 33 -4.27 -3.25 7.28
CA LEU A 33 -4.25 -4.71 7.32
C LEU A 33 -5.56 -5.28 7.88
N SER A 34 -6.14 -4.69 8.92
CA SER A 34 -7.43 -5.14 9.45
C SER A 34 -8.57 -4.92 8.45
N MET A 35 -8.57 -3.78 7.73
CA MET A 35 -9.53 -3.53 6.64
C MET A 35 -9.39 -4.56 5.51
N LEU A 36 -8.16 -4.91 5.13
CA LEU A 36 -7.88 -5.94 4.12
C LEU A 36 -8.34 -7.32 4.58
N SER A 37 -8.05 -7.72 5.82
CA SER A 37 -8.50 -8.99 6.39
C SER A 37 -10.02 -9.07 6.45
N LEU A 38 -10.69 -7.99 6.86
CA LEU A 38 -12.14 -7.92 6.88
C LEU A 38 -12.73 -8.02 5.47
N ALA A 39 -12.15 -7.31 4.49
CA ALA A 39 -12.61 -7.37 3.12
C ALA A 39 -12.41 -8.76 2.50
N ALA A 40 -11.29 -9.43 2.79
CA ALA A 40 -11.06 -10.81 2.38
C ALA A 40 -12.11 -11.75 3.00
N ALA A 41 -12.43 -11.59 4.28
CA ALA A 41 -13.48 -12.37 4.95
C ALA A 41 -14.86 -12.15 4.32
N MET A 42 -15.17 -10.91 3.91
CA MET A 42 -16.40 -10.61 3.16
C MET A 42 -16.40 -11.28 1.79
N GLY A 43 -15.25 -11.36 1.11
CA GLY A 43 -15.11 -12.10 -0.14
C GLY A 43 -15.36 -13.60 0.06
N ILE A 44 -14.84 -14.21 1.14
CA ILE A 44 -15.11 -15.61 1.48
C ILE A 44 -16.60 -15.81 1.73
N LEU A 45 -17.23 -14.93 2.52
CA LEU A 45 -18.67 -14.99 2.78
C LEU A 45 -19.49 -14.91 1.49
N ALA A 46 -19.11 -14.02 0.57
CA ALA A 46 -19.74 -13.92 -0.75
C ALA A 46 -19.60 -15.23 -1.55
N VAL A 47 -18.44 -15.89 -1.50
CA VAL A 47 -18.24 -17.20 -2.14
C VAL A 47 -19.12 -18.28 -1.52
N ILE A 48 -19.28 -18.30 -0.20
CA ILE A 48 -20.12 -19.28 0.50
C ILE A 48 -21.60 -19.11 0.14
N VAL A 49 -22.06 -17.87 -0.02
CA VAL A 49 -23.45 -17.54 -0.34
C VAL A 49 -23.74 -17.67 -1.85
N ALA A 50 -22.71 -17.59 -2.70
CA ALA A 50 -22.87 -17.68 -4.14
C ALA A 50 -23.32 -19.08 -4.58
N ALA A 51 -24.06 -19.13 -5.69
CA ALA A 51 -24.48 -20.38 -6.32
C ALA A 51 -23.28 -21.22 -6.76
N THR A 52 -23.49 -22.53 -6.88
CA THR A 52 -22.47 -23.48 -7.32
C THR A 52 -21.84 -23.02 -8.64
N PRO A 53 -20.50 -22.99 -8.74
CA PRO A 53 -19.84 -22.57 -9.96
C PRO A 53 -20.29 -23.49 -11.12
N PRO A 54 -20.54 -22.93 -12.31
CA PRO A 54 -20.92 -23.74 -13.46
C PRO A 54 -19.80 -24.74 -13.76
N ALA A 55 -20.16 -25.96 -14.15
CA ALA A 55 -19.20 -26.97 -14.57
C ALA A 55 -18.37 -26.42 -15.73
N ARG A 56 -17.04 -26.45 -15.58
CA ARG A 56 -16.09 -26.00 -16.59
C ARG A 56 -15.09 -27.10 -16.87
N GLU A 57 -14.56 -27.10 -18.07
CA GLU A 57 -13.45 -27.97 -18.43
C GLU A 57 -12.23 -27.68 -17.53
N PRO A 58 -11.48 -28.72 -17.11
CA PRO A 58 -10.38 -28.57 -16.17
C PRO A 58 -9.21 -27.76 -16.74
N GLU A 59 -9.03 -27.75 -18.06
CA GLU A 59 -8.04 -26.92 -18.73
C GLU A 59 -8.42 -25.43 -18.70
N LEU A 60 -9.66 -25.10 -19.04
CA LEU A 60 -10.18 -23.74 -18.94
C LEU A 60 -10.13 -23.22 -17.50
N ALA A 61 -10.48 -24.04 -16.52
CA ALA A 61 -10.37 -23.67 -15.10
C ALA A 61 -8.93 -23.35 -14.70
N ARG A 62 -7.94 -24.13 -15.16
CA ARG A 62 -6.51 -23.85 -14.90
C ARG A 62 -6.07 -22.53 -15.53
N LEU A 63 -6.47 -22.27 -16.78
CA LEU A 63 -6.17 -21.02 -17.46
C LEU A 63 -6.77 -19.81 -16.72
N LEU A 64 -8.02 -19.91 -16.27
CA LEU A 64 -8.67 -18.85 -15.50
C LEU A 64 -7.95 -18.58 -14.17
N HIS A 65 -7.55 -19.61 -13.44
CA HIS A 65 -6.77 -19.43 -12.21
C HIS A 65 -5.41 -18.77 -12.48
N MET A 66 -4.74 -19.08 -13.59
CA MET A 66 -3.49 -18.40 -13.98
C MET A 66 -3.73 -16.90 -14.22
N ILE A 67 -4.81 -16.54 -14.92
CA ILE A 67 -5.18 -15.13 -15.15
C ILE A 67 -5.51 -14.42 -13.82
N ILE A 68 -6.22 -15.09 -12.91
CA ILE A 68 -6.51 -14.57 -11.57
C ILE A 68 -5.22 -14.40 -10.77
N GLY A 69 -4.27 -15.33 -10.89
CA GLY A 69 -2.93 -15.22 -10.30
C GLY A 69 -2.18 -13.98 -10.77
N ILE A 70 -2.27 -13.62 -12.06
CA ILE A 70 -1.70 -12.37 -12.58
C ILE A 70 -2.39 -11.15 -11.93
N LYS A 71 -3.71 -11.17 -11.78
CA LYS A 71 -4.44 -10.09 -11.07
C LYS A 71 -4.01 -10.00 -9.61
N ALA A 72 -3.79 -11.14 -8.94
CA ALA A 72 -3.26 -11.18 -7.58
C ALA A 72 -1.87 -10.51 -7.50
N LEU A 73 -1.00 -10.76 -8.48
CA LEU A 73 0.31 -10.10 -8.55
C LEU A 73 0.19 -8.57 -8.71
N ILE A 74 -0.69 -8.10 -9.59
CA ILE A 74 -0.97 -6.67 -9.77
C ILE A 74 -1.48 -6.05 -8.47
N PHE A 75 -2.39 -6.73 -7.79
CA PHE A 75 -2.91 -6.30 -6.49
C PHE A 75 -1.80 -6.24 -5.43
N MET A 76 -0.92 -7.24 -5.36
CA MET A 76 0.22 -7.25 -4.44
C MET A 76 1.17 -6.07 -4.68
N ILE A 77 1.43 -5.72 -5.93
CA ILE A 77 2.23 -4.54 -6.28
C ILE A 77 1.54 -3.26 -5.78
N ALA A 78 0.25 -3.09 -6.04
CA ALA A 78 -0.52 -1.93 -5.59
C ALA A 78 -0.54 -1.83 -4.05
N ALA A 79 -0.81 -2.95 -3.36
CA ALA A 79 -0.81 -3.03 -1.91
C ALA A 79 0.58 -2.71 -1.33
N ALA A 80 1.66 -3.21 -1.93
CA ALA A 80 3.03 -2.91 -1.51
C ALA A 80 3.35 -1.42 -1.64
N LEU A 81 2.93 -0.77 -2.74
CA LEU A 81 3.10 0.67 -2.92
C LEU A 81 2.38 1.48 -1.85
N VAL A 82 1.13 1.13 -1.53
CA VAL A 82 0.36 1.77 -0.45
C VAL A 82 1.00 1.49 0.91
N PHE A 83 1.46 0.27 1.18
CA PHE A 83 2.10 -0.08 2.44
C PHE A 83 3.42 0.68 2.67
N ARG A 84 4.20 0.87 1.60
CA ARG A 84 5.39 1.75 1.60
C ARG A 84 4.99 3.19 1.87
N ARG A 85 3.93 3.69 1.22
CA ARG A 85 3.41 5.06 1.43
C ARG A 85 3.02 5.30 2.90
N LEU A 86 2.39 4.32 3.55
CA LEU A 86 2.01 4.36 4.96
C LEU A 86 3.20 4.35 5.94
N GLY A 87 4.45 4.30 5.45
CA GLY A 87 5.64 4.55 6.28
C GLY A 87 5.78 6.02 6.73
N ARG A 88 4.92 6.91 6.24
CA ARG A 88 4.85 8.33 6.62
C ARG A 88 3.47 8.65 7.25
N PRO A 89 3.36 9.73 8.05
CA PRO A 89 2.08 10.16 8.59
C PRO A 89 1.04 10.37 7.48
N VAL A 90 -0.17 9.87 7.71
CA VAL A 90 -1.28 9.93 6.76
C VAL A 90 -2.54 10.41 7.45
N GLN A 91 -3.35 11.18 6.74
CA GLN A 91 -4.66 11.60 7.23
C GLN A 91 -5.65 10.42 7.18
N LEU A 92 -6.51 10.32 8.20
CA LEU A 92 -7.52 9.25 8.30
C LEU A 92 -8.41 9.12 7.03
N PRO A 93 -8.90 10.21 6.39
CA PRO A 93 -9.72 10.08 5.18
C PRO A 93 -8.99 9.44 3.99
N LEU A 94 -7.69 9.68 3.84
CA LEU A 94 -6.89 9.05 2.80
C LEU A 94 -6.69 7.56 3.10
N LEU A 95 -6.44 7.20 4.35
CA LEU A 95 -6.33 5.81 4.78
C LEU A 95 -7.62 5.04 4.49
N LEU A 96 -8.79 5.63 4.78
CA LEU A 96 -10.08 5.00 4.49
C LEU A 96 -10.29 4.79 2.99
N LYS A 97 -9.89 5.74 2.15
CA LYS A 97 -9.98 5.61 0.68
C LYS A 97 -9.06 4.51 0.15
N TYR A 98 -7.82 4.43 0.64
CA TYR A 98 -6.91 3.33 0.32
C TYR A 98 -7.47 1.98 0.78
N GLY A 99 -7.98 1.92 2.00
CA GLY A 99 -8.62 0.71 2.55
C GLY A 99 -9.86 0.29 1.78
N ALA A 100 -10.69 1.24 1.34
CA ALA A 100 -11.86 0.94 0.52
C ALA A 100 -11.48 0.40 -0.87
N GLY A 101 -10.54 1.05 -1.56
CA GLY A 101 -10.09 0.60 -2.90
C GLY A 101 -9.38 -0.75 -2.87
N LEU A 102 -8.41 -0.91 -1.97
CA LEU A 102 -7.68 -2.18 -1.82
C LEU A 102 -8.58 -3.27 -1.23
N GLY A 103 -9.44 -2.94 -0.27
CA GLY A 103 -10.39 -3.89 0.31
C GLY A 103 -11.39 -4.41 -0.73
N LEU A 104 -11.96 -3.54 -1.55
CA LEU A 104 -12.84 -3.95 -2.64
C LEU A 104 -12.12 -4.89 -3.61
N SER A 105 -10.86 -4.57 -3.96
CA SER A 105 -10.04 -5.41 -4.84
C SER A 105 -9.70 -6.76 -4.20
N ALA A 106 -9.39 -6.79 -2.90
CA ALA A 106 -9.08 -8.00 -2.15
C ALA A 106 -10.31 -8.93 -2.04
N SER A 107 -11.48 -8.38 -1.69
CA SER A 107 -12.75 -9.11 -1.65
C SER A 107 -13.08 -9.70 -3.03
N ALA A 108 -12.96 -8.88 -4.08
CA ALA A 108 -13.18 -9.33 -5.45
C ALA A 108 -12.20 -10.42 -5.89
N LEU A 109 -10.94 -10.36 -5.46
CA LEU A 109 -9.93 -11.38 -5.78
C LEU A 109 -10.28 -12.73 -5.14
N VAL A 110 -10.72 -12.72 -3.87
CA VAL A 110 -11.21 -13.92 -3.17
C VAL A 110 -12.45 -14.48 -3.87
N TRP A 111 -13.39 -13.62 -4.27
CA TRP A 111 -14.56 -14.02 -5.04
C TRP A 111 -14.15 -14.68 -6.36
N LEU A 112 -13.32 -14.00 -7.16
CA LEU A 112 -12.85 -14.51 -8.46
C LEU A 112 -12.21 -15.89 -8.34
N TRP A 113 -11.60 -16.21 -7.20
CA TRP A 113 -11.02 -17.52 -6.94
C TRP A 113 -12.05 -18.67 -6.96
N SER A 114 -13.33 -18.41 -6.66
CA SER A 114 -14.40 -19.41 -6.82
C SER A 114 -14.84 -19.60 -8.27
N LEU A 115 -14.32 -18.78 -9.19
CA LEU A 115 -14.70 -18.71 -10.59
C LEU A 115 -16.19 -18.42 -10.82
N THR A 116 -16.91 -17.90 -9.83
CA THR A 116 -18.33 -17.53 -9.96
C THR A 116 -18.45 -16.06 -10.35
N ASP A 117 -19.32 -15.73 -11.30
CA ASP A 117 -19.55 -14.35 -11.78
C ASP A 117 -18.27 -13.57 -12.11
N LEU A 118 -17.41 -14.16 -12.94
CA LEU A 118 -16.11 -13.62 -13.33
C LEU A 118 -16.16 -12.16 -13.84
N LEU A 119 -17.25 -11.80 -14.53
CA LEU A 119 -17.44 -10.44 -15.03
C LEU A 119 -17.63 -9.45 -13.87
N LEU A 120 -18.53 -9.76 -12.95
CA LEU A 120 -18.81 -8.90 -11.80
C LEU A 120 -17.58 -8.78 -10.89
N GLY A 121 -16.94 -9.91 -10.57
CA GLY A 121 -15.70 -9.93 -9.80
C GLY A 121 -14.59 -9.10 -10.48
N SER A 122 -14.48 -9.17 -11.81
CA SER A 122 -13.50 -8.35 -12.55
C SER A 122 -13.81 -6.86 -12.49
N ILE A 123 -15.07 -6.47 -12.65
CA ILE A 123 -15.50 -5.06 -12.54
C ILE A 123 -15.19 -4.53 -11.14
N LEU A 124 -15.55 -5.27 -10.08
CA LEU A 124 -15.26 -4.85 -8.70
C LEU A 124 -13.75 -4.74 -8.45
N PHE A 125 -12.96 -5.69 -8.97
CA PHE A 125 -11.51 -5.64 -8.86
C PHE A 125 -10.92 -4.38 -9.49
N TYR A 126 -11.30 -4.06 -10.74
CA TYR A 126 -10.80 -2.86 -11.42
C TYR A 126 -11.35 -1.58 -10.81
N ALA A 127 -12.60 -1.56 -10.32
CA ALA A 127 -13.16 -0.43 -9.60
C ALA A 127 -12.35 -0.13 -8.32
N GLY A 128 -11.97 -1.16 -7.56
CA GLY A 128 -11.13 -1.02 -6.37
C GLY A 128 -9.74 -0.48 -6.70
N LEU A 129 -9.10 -1.00 -7.76
CA LEU A 129 -7.82 -0.47 -8.25
C LEU A 129 -7.94 0.97 -8.75
N LEU A 130 -9.03 1.32 -9.43
CA LEU A 130 -9.27 2.68 -9.90
C LEU A 130 -9.42 3.65 -8.72
N VAL A 131 -10.18 3.29 -7.69
CA VAL A 131 -10.29 4.08 -6.46
C VAL A 131 -8.92 4.25 -5.80
N THR A 132 -8.12 3.19 -5.75
CA THR A 132 -6.76 3.21 -5.20
C THR A 132 -5.86 4.15 -6.00
N TYR A 133 -5.90 4.05 -7.34
CA TYR A 133 -5.15 4.90 -8.25
C TYR A 133 -5.55 6.37 -8.14
N LEU A 134 -6.85 6.67 -8.12
CA LEU A 134 -7.39 8.03 -7.96
C LEU A 134 -7.08 8.64 -6.59
N THR A 135 -6.90 7.80 -5.58
CA THR A 135 -6.46 8.22 -4.24
C THR A 135 -4.96 8.51 -4.26
N ALA A 136 -4.17 7.63 -4.86
CA ALA A 136 -2.71 7.79 -5.02
C ALA A 136 -2.33 9.00 -5.88
N SER A 137 -3.07 9.29 -6.95
CA SER A 137 -2.79 10.43 -7.84
C SER A 137 -3.06 11.78 -7.17
N ARG A 138 -3.92 11.81 -6.15
CA ARG A 138 -4.18 12.99 -5.32
C ARG A 138 -3.29 13.07 -4.08
N ASP A 139 -2.38 12.12 -3.91
CA ASP A 139 -1.45 12.04 -2.77
C ASP A 139 -0.03 12.52 -3.20
N PRO A 140 0.34 13.78 -2.95
CA PRO A 140 1.55 14.39 -3.50
C PRO A 140 2.85 13.75 -3.00
N TRP A 141 2.78 13.00 -1.91
CA TRP A 141 3.94 12.42 -1.24
C TRP A 141 4.25 10.99 -1.70
N LEU A 142 3.39 10.37 -2.52
CA LEU A 142 3.61 9.02 -3.03
C LEU A 142 4.81 8.98 -3.99
N LEU A 143 4.95 10.00 -4.84
CA LEU A 143 6.11 10.17 -5.73
C LEU A 143 7.40 10.48 -4.95
N GLN A 144 7.31 11.24 -3.86
CA GLN A 144 8.48 11.56 -3.04
C GLN A 144 9.02 10.35 -2.25
N GLY A 145 8.18 9.36 -1.92
CA GLY A 145 8.63 8.11 -1.33
C GLY A 145 9.47 7.26 -2.30
N LEU A 146 9.11 7.26 -3.59
CA LEU A 146 9.83 6.53 -4.65
C LEU A 146 11.17 7.18 -5.02
N LEU A 147 11.24 8.51 -5.02
CA LEU A 147 12.48 9.24 -5.35
C LEU A 147 13.41 9.40 -4.13
N GLY A 148 12.86 9.55 -2.92
CA GLY A 148 13.64 9.83 -1.71
C GLY A 148 14.60 8.71 -1.29
N GLU A 149 14.24 7.44 -1.49
CA GLU A 149 15.14 6.31 -1.16
C GLU A 149 16.39 6.28 -2.04
N ARG A 150 16.28 6.69 -3.31
CA ARG A 150 17.43 6.73 -4.23
C ARG A 150 18.47 7.75 -3.77
N PHE A 151 18.04 8.91 -3.30
CA PHE A 151 18.95 9.94 -2.78
C PHE A 151 19.59 9.53 -1.46
N ALA A 152 18.84 8.87 -0.56
CA ALA A 152 19.40 8.35 0.69
C ALA A 152 20.44 7.24 0.45
N GLN A 153 20.16 6.31 -0.47
CA GLN A 153 21.13 5.28 -0.88
C GLN A 153 22.36 5.87 -1.57
N GLN A 154 22.17 6.88 -2.43
CA GLN A 154 23.26 7.55 -3.12
C GLN A 154 24.15 8.36 -2.14
N ALA A 155 23.54 9.04 -1.16
CA ALA A 155 24.28 9.76 -0.12
C ALA A 155 25.07 8.80 0.80
N ALA A 156 24.48 7.66 1.18
CA ALA A 156 25.17 6.63 1.95
C ALA A 156 26.35 6.00 1.17
N GLY A 157 26.18 5.79 -0.14
CA GLY A 157 27.25 5.31 -1.02
C GLY A 157 28.41 6.31 -1.15
N ILE A 158 28.12 7.61 -1.28
CA ILE A 158 29.14 8.66 -1.32
C ILE A 158 29.90 8.77 0.01
N ALA A 159 29.19 8.70 1.14
CA ALA A 159 29.80 8.75 2.47
C ALA A 159 30.73 7.55 2.75
N ALA A 160 30.34 6.35 2.30
CA ALA A 160 31.15 5.14 2.40
C ALA A 160 32.39 5.18 1.48
N ALA A 161 32.26 5.75 0.27
CA ALA A 161 33.38 5.92 -0.64
C ALA A 161 34.40 6.97 -0.16
N GLY A 162 33.95 8.00 0.56
CA GLY A 162 34.82 9.02 1.15
C GLY A 162 35.61 8.54 2.37
N THR A 163 35.07 7.60 3.16
CA THR A 163 35.73 7.08 4.38
C THR A 163 36.81 6.05 4.10
N GLY A 164 36.79 5.39 2.93
CA GLY A 164 37.85 4.45 2.52
C GLY A 164 39.17 5.13 2.11
N ARG A 165 39.12 6.36 1.59
CA ARG A 165 40.31 7.03 1.02
C ARG A 165 41.27 7.61 2.06
N HIS A 166 40.86 7.70 3.33
CA HIS A 166 41.69 8.25 4.41
C HIS A 166 42.43 7.19 5.26
N ARG A 167 42.26 5.89 4.96
CA ARG A 167 42.94 4.80 5.69
C ARG A 167 44.19 4.26 5.00
N ASP A 168 44.42 4.62 3.74
CA ASP A 168 45.52 4.09 2.92
C ASP A 168 46.62 5.14 2.63
N ALA A 169 46.63 6.27 3.35
CA ALA A 169 47.65 7.31 3.29
C ALA A 169 48.27 7.52 4.68
#